data_AF-A0A534KLQ1-F1
#
_entry.id   AF-A0A534KLQ1-F1
#
_cell.length_a   1.000
_cell.length_b   1.000
_cell.length_c   1.000
_cell.angle_alpha   90.00
_cell.angle_beta   90.00
_cell.angle_gamma   90.00
#
_symmetry.space_group_name_H-M   'P 1'
#
loop_
_entity.id
_entity.type
_entity.pdbx_description
1 polymer ?
#
loop_
_entity_poly.entity_id
_entity_poly.type
_entity_poly.pdbx_seq_one_letter_code
_entity_poly.pdbx_strand_id
1 'polypeptide(L)'
;MAAFLLILRQQEDIPIKRRTRRSGHITLATAAAVAAFAVQALAQAGSGWLLLVPPPIPEKRALIKVYAANSEAEVRAAVDSLPDDEQIMLVAKVHKILTIPTAIARTEALLDVLYDTSAPLPTWRQIGSFDSAASCERQRQLALQSFEREAARVRSSSPDSEELSVEDWRVLQGLSVCRKSRCVRESAFFPQ
;
A
#
# COMPACT_ATOMS: atom_id res chain seq x y z
N MET A 1 14.78 -9.99 1.13
CA MET A 1 13.72 -9.44 0.25
C MET A 1 12.36 -10.13 0.44
N ALA A 2 12.29 -11.47 0.52
CA ALA A 2 11.02 -12.19 0.70
C ALA A 2 10.26 -11.81 2.01
N ALA A 3 10.96 -11.57 3.12
CA ALA A 3 10.33 -11.20 4.40
C ALA A 3 9.56 -9.86 4.35
N PHE A 4 10.05 -8.86 3.61
CA PHE A 4 9.39 -7.56 3.47
C PHE A 4 8.08 -7.66 2.68
N LEU A 5 8.08 -8.46 1.62
CA LEU A 5 6.89 -8.72 0.81
C LEU A 5 5.85 -9.54 1.58
N LEU A 6 6.28 -10.49 2.42
CA LEU A 6 5.39 -11.30 3.26
C LEU A 6 4.71 -10.46 4.36
N ILE A 7 5.40 -9.49 4.95
CA ILE A 7 4.83 -8.61 6.00
C ILE A 7 3.83 -7.60 5.43
N LEU A 8 3.98 -7.18 4.17
CA LEU A 8 2.96 -6.40 3.46
C LEU A 8 1.78 -7.26 2.96
N ARG A 9 2.00 -8.57 2.77
CA ARG A 9 1.00 -9.52 2.26
C ARG A 9 -0.14 -9.84 3.24
N GLN A 10 0.04 -9.59 4.54
CA GLN A 10 -1.00 -9.80 5.56
C GLN A 10 -2.06 -8.68 5.62
N GLN A 11 -1.98 -7.65 4.76
CA GLN A 11 -3.03 -6.63 4.71
C GLN A 11 -4.28 -7.22 4.03
N GLU A 12 -5.34 -7.35 4.83
CA GLU A 12 -6.62 -8.04 4.57
C GLU A 12 -7.14 -7.95 3.13
N ASP A 13 -7.63 -9.10 2.64
CA ASP A 13 -8.34 -9.26 1.37
C ASP A 13 -9.60 -8.36 1.35
N ILE A 14 -9.51 -7.22 0.65
CA ILE A 14 -10.70 -6.50 0.19
C ILE A 14 -11.04 -7.08 -1.19
N PRO A 15 -12.26 -7.60 -1.41
CA PRO A 15 -12.65 -8.11 -2.72
C PRO A 15 -12.86 -6.92 -3.65
N ILE A 16 -11.81 -6.54 -4.40
CA ILE A 16 -12.00 -5.76 -5.62
C ILE A 16 -12.82 -6.65 -6.55
N LYS A 17 -14.06 -6.25 -6.85
CA LYS A 17 -15.00 -7.04 -7.67
C LYS A 17 -14.30 -7.39 -8.99
N ARG A 18 -14.04 -8.69 -9.22
CA ARG A 18 -13.65 -9.19 -10.55
C ARG A 18 -14.85 -9.03 -11.47
N ARG A 19 -14.76 -8.16 -12.47
CA ARG A 19 -15.70 -8.18 -13.59
C ARG A 19 -15.39 -9.40 -14.44
N THR A 20 -16.17 -10.46 -14.26
CA THR A 20 -16.11 -11.66 -15.08
C THR A 20 -16.56 -11.33 -16.50
N ARG A 21 -15.68 -11.54 -17.49
CA ARG A 21 -16.13 -11.84 -18.86
C ARG A 21 -15.57 -13.19 -19.32
N ARG A 22 -16.50 -13.94 -19.90
CA ARG A 22 -16.47 -15.33 -20.40
C ARG A 22 -15.27 -15.65 -21.31
N SER A 23 -14.55 -16.72 -20.91
CA SER A 23 -13.86 -17.78 -21.67
C SER A 23 -13.12 -17.46 -22.99
N GLY A 24 -11.82 -17.76 -22.98
CA GLY A 24 -11.01 -18.23 -24.10
C GLY A 24 -9.70 -18.81 -23.54
N HIS A 25 -9.45 -20.10 -23.75
CA HIS A 25 -8.28 -20.84 -23.25
C HIS A 25 -6.94 -20.18 -23.66
N ILE A 26 -5.92 -20.22 -22.79
CA ILE A 26 -4.60 -20.85 -23.03
C ILE A 26 -3.57 -20.49 -21.92
N THR A 27 -2.85 -21.53 -21.48
CA THR A 27 -1.64 -21.62 -20.64
C THR A 27 -1.66 -21.12 -19.19
N LEU A 28 -1.80 -22.10 -18.29
CA LEU A 28 -1.11 -22.10 -16.99
C LEU A 28 0.39 -21.84 -17.21
N ALA A 29 0.86 -20.64 -16.85
CA ALA A 29 2.27 -20.38 -16.62
C ALA A 29 2.54 -20.44 -15.12
N THR A 30 3.33 -21.43 -14.75
CA THR A 30 3.90 -21.70 -13.44
C THR A 30 4.77 -20.57 -12.89
N ALA A 31 4.89 -20.57 -11.56
CA ALA A 31 6.00 -20.06 -10.74
C ALA A 31 5.97 -18.56 -10.35
N ALA A 32 6.33 -18.15 -9.12
CA ALA A 32 7.14 -18.83 -8.12
C ALA A 32 6.65 -18.59 -6.68
N ALA A 33 6.63 -19.67 -5.90
CA ALA A 33 6.66 -19.61 -4.45
C ALA A 33 8.03 -19.12 -3.98
N VAL A 34 8.06 -18.29 -2.93
CA VAL A 34 9.24 -18.16 -2.05
C VAL A 34 8.77 -18.32 -0.62
N ALA A 35 8.96 -19.53 -0.11
CA ALA A 35 8.93 -19.86 1.30
C ALA A 35 10.29 -19.55 1.94
N ALA A 36 10.25 -19.32 3.26
CA ALA A 36 11.34 -19.38 4.25
C ALA A 36 12.50 -18.37 4.10
N PHE A 37 12.60 -17.46 5.08
CA PHE A 37 13.75 -17.37 5.99
C PHE A 37 13.29 -16.64 7.25
N ALA A 38 13.17 -17.40 8.35
CA ALA A 38 13.22 -16.83 9.69
C ALA A 38 14.65 -16.35 9.91
N VAL A 39 14.84 -15.04 10.07
CA VAL A 39 16.05 -14.52 10.68
C VAL A 39 15.69 -14.25 12.12
N GLN A 40 16.12 -15.15 13.02
CA GLN A 40 16.28 -14.81 14.43
C GLN A 40 17.35 -13.72 14.49
N ALA A 41 16.91 -12.46 14.62
CA ALA A 41 17.80 -11.41 15.05
C ALA A 41 18.05 -11.63 16.55
N LEU A 42 19.25 -12.12 16.88
CA LEU A 42 19.77 -12.04 18.25
C LEU A 42 19.80 -10.56 18.62
N ALA A 43 18.89 -10.15 19.49
CA ALA A 43 18.90 -8.84 20.10
C ALA A 43 20.19 -8.69 20.93
N GLN A 44 21.21 -8.04 20.36
CA GLN A 44 22.24 -7.43 21.19
C GLN A 44 21.75 -6.04 21.60
N ALA A 45 21.69 -5.83 22.92
CA ALA A 45 21.24 -4.60 23.54
C ALA A 45 22.12 -3.42 23.11
N GLY A 46 21.57 -2.56 22.25
CA GLY A 46 22.19 -1.32 21.79
C GLY A 46 21.30 -0.60 20.78
N SER A 47 20.51 0.37 21.27
CA SER A 47 19.68 1.33 20.50
C SER A 47 19.29 0.91 19.08
N GLY A 48 18.25 0.07 18.96
CA GLY A 48 17.78 -0.42 17.68
C GLY A 48 17.23 0.68 16.78
N TRP A 49 17.29 0.43 15.47
CA TRP A 49 16.56 1.20 14.45
C TRP A 49 15.41 0.36 13.92
N LEU A 50 14.25 0.99 13.76
CA LEU A 50 13.03 0.34 13.30
C LEU A 50 12.66 0.87 11.92
N LEU A 51 12.28 -0.03 11.01
CA LEU A 51 11.61 0.33 9.77
C LEU A 51 10.10 0.26 10.01
N LEU A 52 9.44 1.40 9.86
CA LEU A 52 8.02 1.56 10.13
C LEU A 52 7.26 1.94 8.87
N VAL A 53 5.98 1.55 8.83
CA VAL A 53 5.01 2.02 7.84
C VAL A 53 3.85 2.74 8.52
N PRO A 54 3.35 3.83 7.92
CA PRO A 54 2.22 4.57 8.48
C PRO A 54 0.94 3.73 8.55
N PRO A 55 0.04 4.03 9.50
CA PRO A 55 -1.28 3.45 9.52
C PRO A 55 -2.13 3.95 8.33
N PRO A 56 -3.21 3.23 7.98
CA PRO A 56 -4.19 3.75 7.03
C PRO A 56 -4.92 4.98 7.60
N ILE A 57 -5.41 5.86 6.72
CA ILE A 57 -6.33 6.94 7.11
C ILE A 57 -7.66 6.36 7.63
N PRO A 58 -8.38 7.04 8.54
CA PRO A 58 -9.69 6.60 9.02
C PRO A 58 -10.69 6.35 7.89
N GLU A 59 -10.70 7.22 6.86
CA GLU A 59 -11.66 7.16 5.76
C GLU A 59 -11.27 6.16 4.67
N LYS A 60 -10.20 5.37 4.86
CA LYS A 60 -9.64 4.46 3.83
C LYS A 60 -10.73 3.59 3.22
N ARG A 61 -11.60 3.02 4.06
CA ARG A 61 -12.67 2.13 3.61
C ARG A 61 -13.69 2.86 2.72
N ALA A 62 -14.10 4.07 3.13
CA ALA A 62 -15.04 4.86 2.35
C ALA A 62 -14.42 5.32 1.03
N LEU A 63 -13.15 5.75 1.05
CA LEU A 63 -12.43 6.19 -0.14
C LEU A 63 -12.28 5.07 -1.18
N ILE A 64 -11.93 3.85 -0.75
CA ILE A 64 -11.89 2.69 -1.66
C ILE A 64 -13.28 2.38 -2.22
N LYS A 65 -14.33 2.43 -1.39
CA LYS A 65 -15.71 2.17 -1.84
C LYS A 65 -16.18 3.20 -2.86
N VAL A 66 -15.96 4.49 -2.61
CA VAL A 66 -16.34 5.56 -3.54
C VAL A 66 -15.57 5.45 -4.85
N TYR A 67 -14.27 5.16 -4.79
CA TYR A 67 -13.46 4.97 -6.00
C TYR A 67 -13.90 3.77 -6.84
N ALA A 68 -14.34 2.68 -6.20
CA ALA A 68 -14.82 1.47 -6.87
C ALA A 68 -16.32 1.49 -7.20
N ALA A 69 -17.04 2.56 -6.83
CA ALA A 69 -18.48 2.65 -7.02
C ALA A 69 -18.83 2.78 -8.51
N ASN A 70 -19.87 2.07 -8.93
CA ASN A 70 -20.37 2.12 -10.30
C ASN A 70 -21.71 2.84 -10.45
N SER A 71 -22.24 3.36 -9.34
CA SER A 71 -23.53 4.04 -9.29
C SER A 71 -23.56 5.09 -8.18
N GLU A 72 -24.41 6.10 -8.35
CA GLU A 72 -24.63 7.14 -7.34
C GLU A 72 -25.11 6.56 -6.01
N ALA A 73 -25.93 5.51 -6.04
CA ALA A 73 -26.39 4.83 -4.83
C ALA A 73 -25.24 4.18 -4.04
N GLU A 74 -24.26 3.57 -4.72
CA GLU A 74 -23.06 3.02 -4.07
C GLU A 74 -22.17 4.13 -3.49
N VAL A 75 -22.02 5.26 -4.19
CA VAL A 75 -21.29 6.43 -3.66
C VAL A 75 -21.98 6.95 -2.39
N ARG A 76 -23.29 7.21 -2.46
CA ARG A 76 -24.08 7.74 -1.35
C ARG A 76 -24.03 6.83 -0.13
N ALA A 77 -24.19 5.51 -0.33
CA ALA A 77 -24.09 4.55 0.78
C ALA A 77 -22.70 4.52 1.44
N ALA A 78 -21.63 4.85 0.72
CA ALA A 78 -20.29 4.95 1.29
C ALA A 78 -20.07 6.27 2.05
N VAL A 79 -20.62 7.38 1.54
CA VAL A 79 -20.46 8.73 2.11
C VAL A 79 -21.37 8.95 3.32
N ASP A 80 -22.64 8.55 3.24
CA ASP A 80 -23.64 8.74 4.31
C ASP A 80 -23.27 8.01 5.63
N SER A 81 -22.31 7.09 5.57
CA SER A 81 -21.79 6.40 6.77
C SER A 81 -20.75 7.19 7.56
N LEU A 82 -20.34 8.38 7.08
CA LEU A 82 -19.26 9.18 7.67
C LEU A 82 -19.79 10.47 8.36
N PRO A 83 -19.06 10.98 9.38
CA PRO A 83 -19.24 12.33 9.90
C PRO A 83 -19.09 13.42 8.82
N ASP A 84 -19.78 14.56 8.96
CA ASP A 84 -19.83 15.63 7.96
C ASP A 84 -18.44 16.19 7.57
N ASP A 85 -17.55 16.34 8.55
CA ASP A 85 -16.17 16.79 8.34
C ASP A 85 -15.35 15.77 7.51
N GLU A 86 -15.53 14.48 7.77
CA GLU A 86 -14.92 13.40 6.98
C GLU A 86 -15.49 13.34 5.55
N GLN A 87 -16.80 13.62 5.38
CA GLN A 87 -17.42 13.69 4.05
C GLN A 87 -16.78 14.77 3.17
N ILE A 88 -16.59 15.98 3.72
CA ILE A 88 -15.97 17.10 2.97
C ILE A 88 -14.55 16.74 2.53
N MET A 89 -13.73 16.18 3.44
CA MET A 89 -12.38 15.75 3.10
C MET A 89 -12.38 14.63 2.04
N LEU A 90 -13.31 13.67 2.15
CA LEU A 90 -13.44 12.57 1.22
C LEU A 90 -13.75 13.07 -0.19
N VAL A 91 -14.72 13.97 -0.34
CA VAL A 91 -15.10 14.56 -1.64
C VAL A 91 -13.91 15.27 -2.28
N ALA A 92 -13.16 16.06 -1.52
CA ALA A 92 -11.98 16.75 -2.02
C ALA A 92 -10.89 15.78 -2.52
N LYS A 93 -10.62 14.70 -1.76
CA LYS A 93 -9.66 13.65 -2.15
C LYS A 93 -10.12 12.92 -3.42
N VAL A 94 -11.39 12.50 -3.48
CA VAL A 94 -11.97 11.78 -4.63
C VAL A 94 -11.94 12.64 -5.88
N HIS A 95 -12.40 13.90 -5.80
CA HIS A 95 -12.39 14.82 -6.94
C HIS A 95 -10.98 14.98 -7.51
N LYS A 96 -9.98 15.21 -6.65
CA LYS A 96 -8.57 15.35 -7.06
C LYS A 96 -8.03 14.09 -7.76
N ILE A 97 -8.46 12.90 -7.32
CA ILE A 97 -8.06 11.64 -7.96
C ILE A 97 -8.78 11.51 -9.31
N LEU A 98 -10.09 11.70 -9.37
CA LEU A 98 -10.87 11.48 -10.59
C LEU A 98 -10.52 12.42 -11.74
N THR A 99 -9.91 13.59 -11.46
CA THR A 99 -9.41 14.49 -12.51
C THR A 99 -8.11 14.03 -13.17
N ILE A 100 -7.46 12.97 -12.67
CA ILE A 100 -6.24 12.43 -13.28
C ILE A 100 -6.62 11.61 -14.53
N PRO A 101 -5.98 11.84 -15.69
CA PRO A 101 -6.46 11.26 -16.96
C PRO A 101 -6.39 9.74 -17.05
N THR A 102 -5.33 9.10 -16.54
CA THR A 102 -5.09 7.67 -16.76
C THR A 102 -5.51 6.84 -15.54
N ALA A 103 -6.06 5.65 -15.77
CA ALA A 103 -6.52 4.76 -14.69
C ALA A 103 -5.37 4.32 -13.77
N ILE A 104 -4.17 4.11 -14.34
CA ILE A 104 -2.96 3.79 -13.56
C ILE A 104 -2.57 4.96 -12.65
N ALA A 105 -2.47 6.18 -13.18
CA ALA A 105 -2.09 7.34 -12.36
C ALA A 105 -3.17 7.67 -11.32
N ARG A 106 -4.46 7.48 -11.64
CA ARG A 106 -5.57 7.55 -10.67
C ARG A 106 -5.40 6.55 -9.53
N THR A 107 -5.06 5.32 -9.87
CA THR A 107 -4.82 4.25 -8.90
C THR A 107 -3.64 4.57 -8.00
N GLU A 108 -2.51 5.00 -8.56
CA GLU A 108 -1.34 5.40 -7.78
C GLU A 108 -1.68 6.56 -6.84
N ALA A 109 -2.40 7.58 -7.33
CA ALA A 109 -2.84 8.71 -6.52
C ALA A 109 -3.81 8.29 -5.39
N LEU A 110 -4.74 7.37 -5.67
CA LEU A 110 -5.60 6.78 -4.65
C LEU A 110 -4.77 6.09 -3.58
N LEU A 111 -3.87 5.20 -3.97
CA LEU A 111 -3.05 4.42 -3.05
C LEU A 111 -2.12 5.31 -2.22
N ASP A 112 -1.62 6.41 -2.78
CA ASP A 112 -0.79 7.39 -2.09
C ASP A 112 -1.56 8.20 -1.03
N VAL A 113 -2.88 8.31 -1.09
CA VAL A 113 -3.66 9.03 -0.06
C VAL A 113 -4.21 8.12 1.04
N LEU A 114 -4.05 6.78 0.93
CA LEU A 114 -4.62 5.84 1.90
C LEU A 114 -3.89 5.77 3.24
N TYR A 115 -2.71 6.39 3.37
CA TYR A 115 -1.83 6.22 4.52
C TYR A 115 -1.48 7.55 5.18
N ASP A 116 -1.64 7.61 6.50
CA ASP A 116 -1.43 8.80 7.31
C ASP A 116 0.02 8.90 7.81
N THR A 117 0.82 9.71 7.13
CA THR A 117 2.20 10.00 7.53
C THR A 117 2.32 11.06 8.64
N SER A 118 1.21 11.64 9.08
CA SER A 118 1.15 12.58 10.20
C SER A 118 0.75 11.92 11.52
N ALA A 119 0.26 10.68 11.46
CA ALA A 119 -0.07 9.90 12.64
C ALA A 119 1.11 9.81 13.63
N PRO A 120 0.86 9.80 14.95
CA PRO A 120 1.91 9.65 15.95
C PRO A 120 2.71 8.35 15.75
N LEU A 121 4.04 8.38 15.90
CA LEU A 121 4.90 7.22 15.65
C LEU A 121 4.44 5.91 16.33
N PRO A 122 3.94 5.89 17.59
CA PRO A 122 3.48 4.65 18.23
C PRO A 122 2.31 3.94 17.51
N THR A 123 1.58 4.64 16.63
CA THR A 123 0.49 4.03 15.84
C THR A 123 0.98 3.44 14.52
N TRP A 124 2.25 3.65 14.17
CA TRP A 124 2.86 3.10 12.97
C TRP A 124 3.18 1.62 13.18
N ARG A 125 3.15 0.85 12.10
CA ARG A 125 3.44 -0.58 12.16
C ARG A 125 4.93 -0.82 11.91
N GLN A 126 5.59 -1.52 12.84
CA GLN A 126 6.95 -2.01 12.66
C GLN A 126 6.97 -3.18 11.68
N ILE A 127 7.90 -3.12 10.72
CA ILE A 127 8.09 -4.15 9.70
C ILE A 127 9.54 -4.65 9.60
N GLY A 128 10.45 -4.10 10.41
CA GLY A 128 11.82 -4.58 10.54
C GLY A 128 12.58 -3.88 11.66
N SER A 129 13.63 -4.54 12.14
CA SER A 129 14.58 -4.02 13.13
C SER A 129 16.00 -4.13 12.58
N PHE A 130 16.85 -3.17 12.93
CA PHE A 130 18.19 -2.99 12.37
C PHE A 130 19.15 -2.44 13.42
N ASP A 131 20.41 -2.81 13.32
CA ASP A 131 21.44 -2.36 14.28
C ASP A 131 21.94 -0.94 14.00
N SER A 132 21.60 -0.36 12.84
CA SER A 132 22.02 1.01 12.47
C SER A 132 21.05 1.69 11.52
N ALA A 133 21.08 3.03 11.55
CA ALA A 133 20.34 3.89 10.61
C ALA A 133 20.69 3.55 9.16
N ALA A 134 21.98 3.36 8.88
CA ALA A 134 22.48 3.08 7.54
C ALA A 134 22.00 1.71 7.02
N SER A 135 21.96 0.69 7.87
CA SER A 135 21.42 -0.63 7.50
C SER A 135 19.93 -0.57 7.21
N CYS A 136 19.16 0.11 8.07
CA CYS A 136 17.73 0.32 7.86
C CYS A 136 17.45 1.07 6.55
N GLU A 137 18.12 2.20 6.33
CA GLU A 137 17.87 3.04 5.15
C GLU A 137 18.32 2.34 3.87
N ARG A 138 19.44 1.59 3.90
CA ARG A 138 19.85 0.75 2.77
C ARG A 138 18.77 -0.28 2.42
N GLN A 139 18.22 -0.97 3.41
CA GLN A 139 17.16 -1.96 3.18
C GLN A 139 15.88 -1.30 2.64
N ARG A 140 15.52 -0.12 3.15
CA ARG A 140 14.39 0.68 2.67
C ARG A 140 14.58 1.10 1.21
N GLN A 141 15.75 1.60 0.84
CA GLN A 141 16.08 2.01 -0.53
C GLN A 141 16.08 0.84 -1.50
N LEU A 142 16.65 -0.31 -1.12
CA LEU A 142 16.62 -1.52 -1.95
C LEU A 142 15.18 -1.98 -2.21
N ALA A 143 14.32 -1.96 -1.18
CA ALA A 143 12.90 -2.26 -1.34
C ALA A 143 12.20 -1.27 -2.28
N LEU A 144 12.44 0.04 -2.09
CA LEU A 144 11.86 1.09 -2.93
C LEU A 144 12.26 0.93 -4.40
N GLN A 145 13.55 0.70 -4.68
CA GLN A 145 14.04 0.47 -6.05
C GLN A 145 13.41 -0.77 -6.69
N SER A 146 13.20 -1.84 -5.90
CA SER A 146 12.53 -3.04 -6.39
C SER A 146 11.07 -2.75 -6.75
N PHE A 147 10.32 -2.06 -5.89
CA PHE A 147 8.94 -1.69 -6.18
C PHE A 147 8.82 -0.72 -7.34
N GLU A 148 9.72 0.26 -7.48
CA GLU A 148 9.72 1.19 -8.61
C GLU A 148 9.95 0.46 -9.94
N ARG A 149 10.85 -0.55 -9.95
CA ARG A 149 11.08 -1.36 -11.14
C ARG A 149 9.83 -2.14 -11.55
N GLU A 150 9.15 -2.77 -10.59
CA GLU A 150 7.93 -3.53 -10.87
C GLU A 150 6.76 -2.61 -11.23
N ALA A 151 6.60 -1.47 -10.56
CA ALA A 151 5.61 -0.47 -10.93
C ALA A 151 5.85 0.12 -12.32
N ALA A 152 7.11 0.30 -12.73
CA ALA A 152 7.43 0.69 -14.11
C ALA A 152 6.96 -0.35 -15.12
N ARG A 153 7.09 -1.67 -14.81
CA ARG A 153 6.53 -2.73 -15.65
C ARG A 153 5.00 -2.61 -15.75
N VAL A 154 4.31 -2.44 -14.62
CA VAL A 154 2.85 -2.24 -14.57
C VAL A 154 2.41 -1.04 -15.42
N ARG A 155 3.08 0.11 -15.26
CA ARG A 155 2.81 1.33 -16.04
C ARG A 155 3.00 1.08 -17.55
N SER A 156 3.97 0.26 -17.94
CA SER A 156 4.29 -0.02 -19.35
C SER A 156 3.40 -1.09 -20.00
N SER A 157 2.89 -2.06 -19.22
CA SER A 157 2.14 -3.19 -19.77
C SER A 157 0.69 -2.84 -20.14
N SER A 158 0.13 -1.81 -19.50
CA SER A 158 -1.30 -1.48 -19.64
C SER A 158 -1.58 0.03 -19.57
N PRO A 159 -0.94 0.89 -20.39
CA PRO A 159 -1.07 2.34 -20.27
C PRO A 159 -2.52 2.84 -20.38
N ASP A 160 -3.34 2.16 -21.20
CA ASP A 160 -4.73 2.54 -21.51
C ASP A 160 -5.78 1.64 -20.85
N SER A 161 -5.37 0.64 -20.05
CA SER A 161 -6.35 -0.25 -19.39
C SER A 161 -7.07 0.48 -18.27
N GLU A 162 -8.40 0.49 -18.31
CA GLU A 162 -9.24 1.01 -17.22
C GLU A 162 -9.24 0.10 -15.99
N GLU A 163 -8.86 -1.18 -16.15
CA GLU A 163 -8.84 -2.18 -15.09
C GLU A 163 -7.40 -2.70 -14.86
N LEU A 164 -6.98 -2.70 -13.60
CA LEU A 164 -5.71 -3.29 -13.14
C LEU A 164 -5.95 -4.67 -12.56
N SER A 165 -5.01 -5.59 -12.77
CA SER A 165 -5.04 -6.89 -12.09
C SER A 165 -4.83 -6.72 -10.57
N VAL A 166 -5.23 -7.73 -9.80
CA VAL A 166 -5.02 -7.73 -8.33
C VAL A 166 -3.53 -7.68 -8.00
N GLU A 167 -2.73 -8.35 -8.82
CA GLU A 167 -1.28 -8.40 -8.70
C GLU A 167 -0.66 -7.01 -8.95
N ASP A 168 -1.06 -6.33 -10.04
CA ASP A 168 -0.59 -4.98 -10.35
C ASP A 168 -0.98 -3.99 -9.26
N TRP A 169 -2.21 -4.11 -8.75
CA TRP A 169 -2.69 -3.30 -7.64
C TRP A 169 -1.82 -3.46 -6.38
N ARG A 170 -1.44 -4.70 -6.05
CA ARG A 170 -0.55 -5.01 -4.92
C ARG A 170 0.85 -4.44 -5.11
N VAL A 171 1.37 -4.44 -6.33
CA VAL A 171 2.67 -3.81 -6.65
C VAL A 171 2.61 -2.31 -6.39
N LEU A 172 1.60 -1.62 -6.91
CA LEU A 172 1.43 -0.17 -6.71
C LEU A 172 1.16 0.18 -5.24
N GLN A 173 0.40 -0.65 -4.53
CA GLN A 173 0.15 -0.47 -3.10
C GLN A 173 1.44 -0.62 -2.29
N GLY A 174 2.22 -1.67 -2.57
CA GLY A 174 3.52 -1.88 -1.93
C GLY A 174 4.48 -0.71 -2.18
N LEU A 175 4.46 -0.15 -3.38
CA LEU A 175 5.24 1.05 -3.71
C LEU A 175 4.81 2.27 -2.87
N SER A 176 3.51 2.58 -2.80
CA SER A 176 2.99 3.69 -1.98
C SER A 176 3.40 3.55 -0.51
N VAL A 177 3.22 2.36 0.07
CA VAL A 177 3.62 2.08 1.46
C VAL A 177 5.13 2.26 1.64
N CYS A 178 5.93 1.74 0.71
CA CYS A 178 7.39 1.83 0.78
C CYS A 178 7.88 3.27 0.68
N ARG A 179 7.31 4.09 -0.20
CA ARG A 179 7.62 5.53 -0.33
C ARG A 179 7.36 6.29 0.97
N LYS A 180 6.33 5.89 1.73
CA LYS A 180 5.95 6.53 3.00
C LYS A 180 6.59 5.91 4.25
N SER A 181 7.28 4.78 4.11
CA SER A 181 7.99 4.12 5.20
C SER A 181 9.15 4.97 5.73
N ARG A 182 9.51 4.78 7.00
CA ARG A 182 10.57 5.54 7.66
C ARG A 182 11.43 4.66 8.55
N CYS A 183 12.73 4.97 8.57
CA CYS A 183 13.65 4.47 9.58
C CYS A 183 13.67 5.41 10.78
N VAL A 184 13.38 4.89 11.96
CA VAL A 184 13.39 5.67 13.22
C VAL A 184 14.19 4.95 14.28
N ARG A 185 14.70 5.69 15.27
CA ARG A 185 15.27 5.07 16.47
C ARG A 185 14.15 4.45 17.30
N GLU A 186 14.44 3.31 17.89
CA GLU A 186 13.52 2.59 18.79
C GLU A 186 13.03 3.47 19.95
N SER A 187 13.90 4.32 20.50
CA SER A 187 13.56 5.27 21.57
C SER A 187 12.51 6.33 21.18
N ALA A 188 12.33 6.61 19.88
CA ALA A 188 11.31 7.53 19.41
C ALA A 188 9.95 6.84 19.16
N PHE A 189 9.95 5.51 19.06
CA PHE A 189 8.77 4.70 18.81
C PHE A 189 8.13 4.19 20.12
N PHE A 190 8.95 3.88 21.11
CA PHE A 190 8.53 3.56 22.48
C PHE A 190 8.95 4.70 23.43
N PRO A 191 8.22 5.83 23.46
CA PRO A 191 8.48 6.86 24.45
C PRO A 191 8.21 6.28 25.85
N GLN A 192 9.19 6.40 26.74
CA GLN A 192 9.06 6.06 28.17
C GLN A 192 8.16 7.04 28.90
#